data_AF-A0A7J6WIT9-F1
#
_entry.id   AF-A0A7J6WIT9-F1
#
_cell.length_a   1.000
_cell.length_b   1.000
_cell.length_c   1.000
_cell.angle_alpha   90.00
_cell.angle_beta   90.00
_cell.angle_gamma   90.00
#
_symmetry.space_group_name_H-M   'P 1'
#
loop_
_entity.id
_entity.type
_entity.pdbx_description
1 polymer ?
#
loop_
_entity_poly.entity_id
_entity_poly.type
_entity_poly.pdbx_seq_one_letter_code
_entity_poly.pdbx_strand_id
1 'polypeptide(L)'
;MSDRFWIGFFILLSCLVGVLHASAGDSDLVYKDCVEECKRTGCVKDKCFQHCRFSSDGVSIEGPWYMQEPLYLQWKQWDCQSDCRYHCMLSTEKEREILGTGPVKYHGKWPFKRVFGIQEPFSVAFSALNLGVQFHGWLSFFILLYYKLPLRPQNRKPYYEYTGLWHIYGLLAMNTWFWSAVFHSRDVDFTEKLDYSSAVALLGYSLIVAIMRTFSG
;
A
#
# COMPACT_ATOMS: atom_id res chain seq x y z
N MET A 1 18.89 42.00 6.22
CA MET A 1 18.99 40.99 5.13
C MET A 1 18.46 39.64 5.58
N SER A 2 18.80 39.19 6.80
CA SER A 2 18.25 37.98 7.45
C SER A 2 16.72 37.95 7.50
N ASP A 3 16.06 39.04 7.93
CA ASP A 3 14.59 39.05 8.15
C ASP A 3 13.77 38.82 6.88
N ARG A 4 14.26 39.28 5.72
CA ARG A 4 13.60 39.05 4.43
C ARG A 4 13.68 37.59 3.97
N PHE A 5 14.74 36.89 4.38
CA PHE A 5 14.95 35.47 4.10
C PHE A 5 14.00 34.61 4.93
N TRP A 6 13.81 34.95 6.21
CA TRP A 6 12.83 34.29 7.09
C TRP A 6 11.40 34.51 6.62
N ILE A 7 11.03 35.73 6.25
CA ILE A 7 9.70 36.02 5.70
C ILE A 7 9.47 35.23 4.41
N GLY A 8 10.46 35.22 3.51
CA GLY A 8 10.42 34.41 2.28
C GLY A 8 10.26 32.92 2.58
N PHE A 9 11.01 32.39 3.54
CA PHE A 9 10.93 30.99 3.98
C PHE A 9 9.57 30.64 4.57
N PHE A 10 8.99 31.49 5.43
CA PHE A 10 7.66 31.25 6.02
C PHE A 10 6.54 31.37 4.98
N ILE A 11 6.65 32.26 4.00
CA ILE A 11 5.69 32.34 2.88
C ILE A 11 5.80 31.08 2.02
N LEU A 12 7.01 30.62 1.70
CA LEU A 12 7.23 29.38 0.93
C LEU A 12 6.72 28.15 1.68
N LEU A 13 6.98 28.07 2.99
CA LEU A 13 6.48 27.02 3.86
C LEU A 13 4.94 27.07 3.94
N SER A 14 4.34 28.25 4.09
CA SER A 14 2.90 28.43 4.11
C SER A 14 2.23 28.07 2.78
N CYS A 15 2.90 28.29 1.64
CA CYS A 15 2.42 27.82 0.33
C CYS A 15 2.54 26.30 0.17
N LEU A 16 3.44 25.65 0.91
CA LEU A 16 3.58 24.19 0.97
C LEU A 16 2.55 23.54 1.92
N VAL A 17 1.97 24.30 2.86
CA VAL A 17 0.86 23.84 3.69
C VAL A 17 -0.45 23.96 2.91
N GLY A 18 -0.70 22.99 2.03
CA GLY A 18 -2.01 22.82 1.41
C GLY A 18 -3.09 22.51 2.46
N VAL A 19 -4.32 22.98 2.22
CA VAL A 19 -5.48 22.57 3.02
C VAL A 19 -5.72 21.08 2.77
N LEU A 20 -5.60 20.27 3.82
CA LEU A 20 -5.97 18.85 3.79
C LEU A 20 -7.50 18.75 3.75
N HIS A 21 -8.07 18.80 2.54
CA HIS A 21 -9.47 18.48 2.37
C HIS A 21 -9.69 16.98 2.60
N ALA A 22 -10.60 16.65 3.52
CA ALA A 22 -11.14 15.31 3.62
C ALA A 22 -11.75 14.90 2.27
N SER A 23 -11.70 13.61 1.97
CA SER A 23 -12.26 13.12 0.71
C SER A 23 -13.74 13.46 0.60
N ALA A 24 -14.27 13.68 -0.61
CA ALA A 24 -15.68 14.04 -0.80
C ALA A 24 -16.65 13.03 -0.16
N GLY A 25 -16.34 11.73 -0.26
CA GLY A 25 -17.09 10.68 0.44
C GLY A 25 -16.96 10.72 1.96
N ASP A 26 -15.83 11.19 2.51
CA ASP A 26 -15.63 11.33 3.96
C ASP A 26 -16.42 12.51 4.54
N SER A 27 -16.84 13.44 3.68
CA SER A 27 -17.73 14.55 4.08
C SER A 27 -19.21 14.21 3.98
N ASP A 28 -19.57 13.09 3.34
CA ASP A 28 -20.95 12.65 3.17
C ASP A 28 -21.55 12.20 4.51
N LEU A 29 -22.65 12.84 4.92
CA LEU A 29 -23.36 12.53 6.16
C LEU A 29 -23.95 11.11 6.13
N VAL A 30 -24.50 10.68 4.99
CA VAL A 30 -25.09 9.34 4.83
C VAL A 30 -24.03 8.26 5.07
N TYR A 31 -22.83 8.50 4.55
CA TYR A 31 -21.69 7.61 4.77
C TYR A 31 -21.28 7.55 6.25
N LYS A 32 -21.14 8.71 6.91
CA LYS A 32 -20.76 8.78 8.33
C LYS A 32 -21.76 8.07 9.22
N ASP A 33 -23.04 8.38 9.04
CA ASP A 33 -24.13 7.80 9.82
C ASP A 33 -24.17 6.27 9.65
N CYS A 34 -23.97 5.77 8.43
CA CYS A 34 -23.86 4.34 8.16
C CYS A 34 -22.67 3.70 8.91
N VAL A 35 -21.50 4.34 8.90
CA VAL A 35 -20.31 3.79 9.56
C VAL A 35 -20.48 3.77 11.08
N GLU A 36 -21.05 4.83 11.68
CA GLU A 36 -21.34 4.88 13.11
C GLU A 36 -22.36 3.82 13.52
N GLU A 37 -23.45 3.69 12.77
CA GLU A 37 -24.48 2.69 13.04
C GLU A 37 -23.95 1.26 12.86
N CYS A 38 -23.11 1.02 11.85
CA CYS A 38 -22.47 -0.28 11.66
C CYS A 38 -21.51 -0.63 12.79
N LYS A 39 -20.73 0.33 13.30
CA LYS A 39 -19.87 0.10 14.46
C LYS A 39 -20.67 -0.26 15.72
N ARG A 40 -21.87 0.30 15.87
CA ARG A 40 -22.76 0.06 17.01
C ARG A 40 -23.50 -1.28 16.91
N THR A 41 -24.02 -1.60 15.73
CA THR A 41 -24.88 -2.77 15.49
C THR A 41 -24.12 -3.99 14.97
N GLY A 42 -22.94 -3.78 14.41
CA GLY A 42 -22.16 -4.77 13.67
C GLY A 42 -22.77 -5.13 12.31
N CYS A 43 -23.70 -4.35 11.77
CA CYS A 43 -24.41 -4.67 10.54
C CYS A 43 -24.51 -3.49 9.57
N VAL A 44 -24.49 -3.78 8.27
CA VAL A 44 -24.84 -2.85 7.17
C VAL A 44 -25.92 -3.52 6.33
N LYS A 45 -27.13 -2.96 6.34
CA LYS A 45 -28.32 -3.56 5.68
C LYS A 45 -28.48 -5.01 6.16
N ASP A 46 -28.54 -5.98 5.25
CA ASP A 46 -28.71 -7.40 5.59
C ASP A 46 -27.39 -8.14 5.94
N LYS A 47 -26.25 -7.45 5.92
CA LYS A 47 -24.94 -8.05 6.20
C LYS A 47 -24.46 -7.70 7.60
N CYS A 48 -24.29 -8.71 8.44
CA CYS A 48 -23.75 -8.55 9.79
C CYS A 48 -22.38 -9.23 9.92
N PHE A 49 -21.47 -8.56 10.62
CA PHE A 49 -20.09 -9.02 10.85
C PHE A 49 -19.98 -9.56 12.28
N GLN A 50 -19.68 -10.86 12.42
CA GLN A 50 -19.55 -11.49 13.74
C GLN A 50 -18.43 -10.86 14.59
N HIS A 51 -17.33 -10.48 13.96
CA HIS A 51 -16.19 -9.82 14.62
C HIS A 51 -16.48 -8.36 15.04
N CYS A 52 -17.61 -7.78 14.61
CA CYS A 52 -18.11 -6.49 15.07
C CYS A 52 -19.04 -6.58 16.28
N ARG A 53 -19.41 -7.79 16.74
CA ARG A 53 -20.29 -7.94 17.90
C ARG A 53 -19.51 -7.59 19.17
N PHE A 54 -19.59 -6.32 19.56
CA PHE A 54 -19.17 -5.89 20.88
C PHE A 54 -20.19 -6.42 21.90
N SER A 55 -19.74 -7.25 22.83
CA SER A 55 -20.51 -7.50 24.05
C SER A 55 -20.75 -6.14 24.71
N SER A 56 -21.99 -5.85 25.09
CA SER A 56 -22.45 -4.58 25.65
C SER A 56 -21.72 -4.15 26.95
N ASP A 57 -20.80 -4.97 27.46
CA ASP A 57 -20.09 -4.74 28.72
C ASP A 57 -18.59 -4.39 28.54
N GLY A 58 -18.09 -4.19 27.32
CA GLY A 58 -16.67 -3.83 27.11
C GLY A 58 -15.68 -4.93 27.50
N VAL A 59 -16.18 -6.13 27.83
CA VAL A 59 -15.38 -7.32 28.05
C VAL A 59 -15.18 -7.98 26.69
N SER A 60 -13.96 -7.88 26.16
CA SER A 60 -13.46 -8.83 25.17
C SER A 60 -13.83 -10.23 25.66
N ILE A 61 -14.50 -11.03 24.83
CA ILE A 61 -14.69 -12.45 25.12
C ILE A 61 -13.29 -13.06 25.14
N GLU A 62 -12.63 -13.04 26.31
CA GLU A 62 -11.47 -13.87 26.62
C GLU A 62 -11.99 -15.30 26.71
N GLY A 63 -12.25 -15.87 25.53
CA GLY A 63 -12.32 -17.31 25.38
C GLY A 63 -10.97 -17.90 25.80
N PRO A 64 -10.95 -19.18 26.21
CA PRO A 64 -9.71 -19.86 26.60
C PRO A 64 -8.61 -19.66 25.54
N TRP A 65 -7.36 -19.46 25.96
CA TRP A 65 -6.20 -19.15 25.10
C TRP A 65 -6.02 -20.11 23.89
N TYR A 66 -6.61 -21.30 23.93
CA TYR A 66 -6.59 -22.30 22.85
C TYR A 66 -7.72 -22.13 21.80
N MET A 67 -8.68 -21.21 22.01
CA MET A 67 -9.71 -20.81 21.04
C MET A 67 -9.32 -19.56 20.26
N GLN A 68 -8.11 -19.03 20.47
CA GLN A 68 -7.59 -17.94 19.65
C GLN A 68 -7.48 -18.43 18.21
N GLU A 69 -8.17 -17.76 17.31
CA GLU A 69 -8.11 -18.09 15.89
C GLU A 69 -6.64 -18.07 15.43
N PRO A 70 -6.21 -19.08 14.65
CA PRO A 70 -4.90 -19.08 14.01
C PRO A 70 -4.56 -17.71 13.39
N LEU A 71 -3.30 -17.29 13.51
CA LEU A 71 -2.83 -16.00 12.98
C LEU A 71 -3.18 -15.81 11.49
N TYR A 72 -3.26 -16.88 10.70
CA TYR A 72 -3.68 -16.81 9.30
C TYR A 72 -5.18 -16.49 9.12
N LEU A 73 -6.04 -16.90 10.05
CA LEU A 73 -7.46 -16.55 10.06
C LEU A 73 -7.67 -15.12 10.56
N GLN A 74 -6.93 -14.70 11.60
CA GLN A 74 -6.90 -13.30 12.04
C GLN A 74 -6.40 -12.37 10.92
N TRP A 75 -5.40 -12.80 10.14
CA TRP A 75 -4.91 -12.06 8.99
C TRP A 75 -5.85 -12.11 7.78
N LYS A 76 -6.84 -13.02 7.76
CA LYS A 76 -7.89 -13.06 6.73
C LYS A 76 -9.09 -12.20 7.13
N GLN A 77 -9.36 -12.06 8.43
CA GLN A 77 -10.44 -11.23 8.95
C GLN A 77 -10.09 -9.76 8.85
N TRP A 78 -11.05 -8.95 8.43
CA TRP A 78 -10.94 -7.50 8.45
C TRP A 78 -11.34 -7.01 9.85
N ASP A 79 -10.78 -5.88 10.28
CA ASP A 79 -11.25 -5.23 11.50
C ASP A 79 -12.65 -4.66 11.29
N CYS A 80 -13.43 -4.59 12.37
CA CYS A 80 -14.81 -4.12 12.30
C CYS A 80 -14.93 -2.74 11.62
N GLN A 81 -13.99 -1.85 11.92
CA GLN A 81 -13.98 -0.52 11.35
C GLN A 81 -13.73 -0.51 9.84
N SER A 82 -12.82 -1.33 9.31
CA SER A 82 -12.61 -1.40 7.86
C SER A 82 -13.76 -2.05 7.12
N ASP A 83 -14.41 -3.08 7.70
CA ASP A 83 -15.57 -3.71 7.08
C ASP A 83 -16.79 -2.79 7.06
N CYS A 84 -17.06 -2.08 8.16
CA CYS A 84 -18.10 -1.05 8.17
C CYS A 84 -17.84 0.05 7.14
N ARG A 85 -16.62 0.60 7.09
CA ARG A 85 -16.23 1.62 6.09
C ARG A 85 -16.42 1.12 4.67
N TYR A 86 -15.98 -0.11 4.38
CA TYR A 86 -16.07 -0.71 3.05
C TYR A 86 -17.52 -0.95 2.61
N HIS A 87 -18.35 -1.53 3.48
CA HIS A 87 -19.72 -1.85 3.13
C HIS A 87 -20.62 -0.62 3.05
N CYS A 88 -20.41 0.38 3.92
CA CYS A 88 -21.10 1.67 3.82
C CYS A 88 -20.70 2.42 2.55
N MET A 89 -19.41 2.47 2.21
CA MET A 89 -18.92 3.05 0.96
C MET A 89 -19.62 2.42 -0.26
N LEU A 90 -19.65 1.09 -0.35
CA LEU A 90 -20.33 0.42 -1.47
C LEU A 90 -21.84 0.67 -1.50
N SER A 91 -22.47 0.81 -0.34
CA SER A 91 -23.89 1.12 -0.25
C SER A 91 -24.19 2.52 -0.78
N THR A 92 -23.45 3.52 -0.32
CA THR A 92 -23.57 4.92 -0.75
C THR A 92 -23.30 5.05 -2.24
N GLU A 93 -22.26 4.39 -2.76
CA GLU A 93 -21.92 4.44 -4.19
C GLU A 93 -22.97 3.79 -5.08
N LYS A 94 -23.64 2.73 -4.62
CA LYS A 94 -24.79 2.15 -5.33
C LYS A 94 -25.95 3.14 -5.42
N GLU A 95 -26.21 3.89 -4.36
CA GLU A 95 -27.26 4.92 -4.35
C GLU A 95 -26.89 6.09 -5.27
N ARG A 96 -25.61 6.50 -5.26
CA ARG A 96 -25.06 7.51 -6.19
C ARG A 96 -25.16 7.10 -7.65
N GLU A 97 -24.89 5.83 -7.97
CA GLU A 97 -25.03 5.25 -9.31
C GLU A 97 -26.49 5.31 -9.79
N ILE A 98 -27.45 4.96 -8.92
CA ILE A 98 -28.90 5.05 -9.22
C ILE A 98 -29.31 6.51 -9.49
N LEU A 99 -28.77 7.46 -8.73
CA LEU A 99 -29.04 8.88 -8.89
C LEU A 99 -28.27 9.53 -10.07
N GLY A 100 -27.48 8.76 -10.81
CA GLY A 100 -26.67 9.26 -11.92
C GLY A 100 -25.54 10.20 -11.49
N THR A 101 -25.19 10.20 -10.21
CA THR A 101 -24.06 10.98 -9.69
C THR A 101 -22.77 10.18 -9.80
N GLY A 102 -21.69 10.84 -10.23
CA GLY A 102 -20.38 10.18 -10.39
C GLY A 102 -19.81 9.64 -9.08
N PRO A 103 -18.90 8.65 -9.17
CA PRO A 103 -18.28 8.05 -7.99
C PRO A 103 -17.37 9.04 -7.27
N VAL A 104 -17.26 8.89 -5.95
CA VAL A 104 -16.33 9.69 -5.14
C VAL A 104 -15.33 8.83 -4.39
N LYS A 105 -14.26 9.46 -3.93
CA LYS A 105 -13.26 8.81 -3.07
C LYS A 105 -13.72 8.82 -1.60
N TYR A 106 -13.35 7.80 -0.85
CA TYR A 106 -13.52 7.69 0.60
C TYR A 106 -12.18 7.32 1.20
N HIS A 107 -11.72 8.06 2.20
CA HIS A 107 -10.42 7.89 2.86
C HIS A 107 -9.26 7.79 1.84
N GLY A 108 -9.31 8.62 0.78
CA GLY A 108 -8.33 8.63 -0.31
C GLY A 108 -8.48 7.51 -1.34
N LYS A 109 -9.42 6.58 -1.16
CA LYS A 109 -9.58 5.35 -1.94
C LYS A 109 -10.81 5.41 -2.83
N TRP A 110 -10.76 4.72 -3.96
CA TRP A 110 -11.92 4.51 -4.82
C TRP A 110 -12.75 3.32 -4.35
N PRO A 111 -14.06 3.28 -4.65
CA PRO A 111 -14.97 2.26 -4.16
C PRO A 111 -14.87 0.96 -4.97
N PHE A 112 -13.73 0.28 -4.88
CA PHE A 112 -13.52 -1.00 -5.53
C PHE A 112 -14.22 -2.14 -4.79
N LYS A 113 -14.77 -3.10 -5.55
CA LYS A 113 -15.36 -4.32 -4.99
C LYS A 113 -14.25 -5.34 -4.73
N ARG A 114 -14.14 -5.81 -3.48
CA ARG A 114 -13.27 -6.92 -3.07
C ARG A 114 -13.68 -8.21 -3.79
N VAL A 115 -12.69 -8.97 -4.26
CA VAL A 115 -12.90 -10.27 -4.93
C VAL A 115 -12.03 -11.32 -4.24
N PHE A 116 -12.61 -12.43 -3.76
CA PHE A 116 -11.91 -13.48 -3.00
C PHE A 116 -11.08 -12.97 -1.79
N GLY A 117 -11.48 -11.84 -1.20
CA GLY A 117 -10.76 -11.22 -0.08
C GLY A 117 -9.61 -10.28 -0.48
N ILE A 118 -9.33 -10.15 -1.78
CA ILE A 118 -8.38 -9.17 -2.32
C ILE A 118 -9.09 -7.83 -2.52
N GLN A 119 -8.48 -6.75 -2.03
CA GLN A 119 -9.03 -5.40 -2.18
C GLN A 119 -8.97 -4.88 -3.61
N GLU A 120 -7.81 -4.99 -4.26
CA GLU A 120 -7.60 -4.46 -5.60
C GLU A 120 -7.00 -5.53 -6.54
N PRO A 121 -7.82 -6.42 -7.10
CA PRO A 121 -7.32 -7.60 -7.82
C PRO A 121 -6.46 -7.26 -9.03
N PHE A 122 -6.78 -6.19 -9.75
CA PHE A 122 -5.98 -5.74 -10.89
C PHE A 122 -4.65 -5.14 -10.45
N SER A 123 -4.63 -4.30 -9.41
CA SER A 123 -3.39 -3.74 -8.86
C SER A 123 -2.47 -4.87 -8.37
N VAL A 124 -3.01 -5.86 -7.65
CA VAL A 124 -2.25 -7.05 -7.23
C VAL A 124 -1.66 -7.80 -8.43
N ALA A 125 -2.46 -8.04 -9.47
CA ALA A 125 -2.00 -8.75 -10.66
C ALA A 125 -0.87 -7.98 -11.37
N PHE A 126 -1.03 -6.67 -11.56
CA PHE A 126 0.01 -5.84 -12.20
C PHE A 126 1.28 -5.75 -11.34
N SER A 127 1.17 -5.65 -10.01
CA SER A 127 2.34 -5.66 -9.13
C SER A 127 3.06 -7.01 -9.14
N ALA A 128 2.32 -8.13 -9.14
CA ALA A 128 2.89 -9.47 -9.24
C ALA A 128 3.58 -9.72 -10.59
N LEU A 129 2.99 -9.24 -11.69
CA LEU A 129 3.62 -9.28 -13.01
C LEU A 129 4.92 -8.47 -13.05
N ASN A 130 4.92 -7.25 -12.50
CA ASN A 130 6.12 -6.43 -12.40
C ASN A 130 7.20 -7.13 -11.56
N LEU A 131 6.84 -7.73 -10.42
CA LEU A 131 7.75 -8.54 -9.61
C LEU A 131 8.39 -9.67 -10.45
N GLY A 132 7.57 -10.40 -11.22
CA GLY A 132 8.02 -11.45 -12.12
C GLY A 132 9.02 -10.95 -13.17
N VAL A 133 8.75 -9.80 -13.79
CA VAL A 133 9.66 -9.18 -14.77
C VAL A 133 10.98 -8.75 -14.12
N GLN A 134 10.94 -8.12 -12.94
CA GLN A 134 12.15 -7.72 -12.22
C GLN A 134 13.00 -8.93 -11.80
N PHE A 135 12.35 -9.98 -11.31
CA PHE A 135 13.02 -11.24 -10.97
C PHE A 135 13.68 -11.87 -12.19
N HIS A 136 12.95 -11.98 -13.30
CA HIS A 136 13.48 -12.52 -14.55
C HIS A 136 14.66 -11.68 -15.07
N GLY A 137 14.56 -10.35 -15.03
CA GLY A 137 15.65 -9.45 -15.43
C GLY A 137 16.90 -9.60 -14.58
N TRP A 138 16.73 -9.62 -13.25
CA TRP A 138 17.84 -9.82 -12.30
C TRP A 138 18.50 -11.19 -12.47
N LEU A 139 17.71 -12.26 -12.61
CA LEU A 139 18.24 -13.61 -12.82
C LEU A 139 18.98 -13.73 -14.17
N SER A 140 18.43 -13.15 -15.24
CA SER A 140 19.08 -13.13 -16.55
C SER A 140 20.42 -12.40 -16.49
N PHE A 141 20.48 -11.26 -15.79
CA PHE A 141 21.72 -10.52 -15.58
C PHE A 141 22.74 -11.31 -14.76
N PHE A 142 22.30 -11.96 -13.68
CA PHE A 142 23.14 -12.83 -12.86
C PHE A 142 23.73 -13.98 -13.70
N ILE A 143 22.90 -14.68 -14.47
CA ILE A 143 23.35 -15.80 -15.32
C ILE A 143 24.37 -15.30 -16.36
N LEU A 144 24.09 -14.17 -17.02
CA LEU A 144 24.99 -13.57 -18.00
C LEU A 144 26.38 -13.28 -17.39
N LEU A 145 26.42 -12.63 -16.24
CA LEU A 145 27.67 -12.22 -15.61
C LEU A 145 28.52 -13.38 -15.10
N TYR A 146 27.90 -14.40 -14.50
CA TYR A 146 28.64 -15.45 -13.80
C TYR A 146 28.83 -16.72 -14.62
N TYR A 147 28.00 -16.98 -15.64
CA TYR A 147 28.04 -18.22 -16.42
C TYR A 147 28.35 -18.02 -17.91
N LYS A 148 28.17 -16.82 -18.46
CA LYS A 148 28.38 -16.57 -19.90
C LYS A 148 29.60 -15.69 -20.19
N LEU A 149 29.93 -14.75 -19.29
CA LEU A 149 31.06 -13.84 -19.48
C LEU A 149 32.32 -14.34 -18.76
N PRO A 150 33.52 -14.08 -19.31
CA PRO A 150 34.77 -14.42 -18.67
C PRO A 150 34.93 -13.62 -17.37
N LEU A 151 35.29 -14.30 -16.28
CA LEU A 151 35.58 -13.68 -14.99
C LEU A 151 37.07 -13.33 -14.91
N ARG A 152 37.42 -12.28 -14.15
CA ARG A 152 38.82 -11.89 -13.93
C ARG A 152 39.60 -13.05 -13.30
N PRO A 153 40.74 -13.49 -13.87
CA PRO A 153 41.48 -14.66 -13.39
C PRO A 153 41.93 -14.56 -11.94
N GLN A 154 42.27 -13.35 -11.48
CA GLN A 154 42.89 -13.11 -10.17
C GLN A 154 41.91 -13.21 -9.00
N ASN A 155 40.66 -12.81 -9.19
CA ASN A 155 39.68 -12.67 -8.10
C ASN A 155 38.30 -13.28 -8.41
N ARG A 156 38.12 -13.90 -9.59
CA ARG A 156 36.86 -14.46 -10.09
C ARG A 156 35.68 -13.46 -10.05
N LYS A 157 35.94 -12.15 -10.11
CA LYS A 157 34.90 -11.12 -10.17
C LYS A 157 34.55 -10.75 -11.61
N PRO A 158 33.30 -10.32 -11.88
CA PRO A 158 32.93 -9.78 -13.18
C PRO A 158 33.76 -8.55 -13.56
N TYR A 159 34.03 -8.37 -14.85
CA TYR A 159 34.74 -7.18 -15.35
C TYR A 159 33.92 -5.90 -15.18
N TYR A 160 32.59 -6.01 -15.20
CA TYR A 160 31.69 -4.89 -15.05
C TYR A 160 31.65 -4.39 -13.60
N GLU A 161 32.22 -3.21 -13.36
CA GLU A 161 32.46 -2.68 -12.01
C GLU A 161 31.17 -2.29 -11.28
N TYR A 162 30.12 -1.95 -12.04
CA TYR A 162 28.81 -1.60 -11.49
C TYR A 162 27.92 -2.82 -11.21
N THR A 163 28.46 -4.05 -11.29
CA THR A 163 27.71 -5.28 -11.03
C THR A 163 26.96 -5.23 -9.70
N GLY A 164 27.63 -4.79 -8.63
CA GLY A 164 27.01 -4.69 -7.30
C GLY A 164 25.81 -3.74 -7.27
N LEU A 165 25.88 -2.62 -8.01
CA LEU A 165 24.79 -1.66 -8.06
C LEU A 165 23.52 -2.25 -8.65
N TRP A 166 23.65 -2.99 -9.77
CA TRP A 166 22.49 -3.60 -10.42
C TRP A 166 21.90 -4.76 -9.62
N HIS A 167 22.70 -5.48 -8.83
CA HIS A 167 22.17 -6.49 -7.91
C HIS A 167 21.33 -5.84 -6.81
N ILE A 168 21.81 -4.76 -6.20
CA ILE A 168 21.07 -4.02 -5.17
C ILE A 168 19.80 -3.41 -5.79
N TYR A 169 19.90 -2.82 -6.98
CA TYR A 169 18.74 -2.29 -7.71
C TYR A 169 17.67 -3.37 -7.91
N GLY A 170 18.05 -4.54 -8.42
CA GLY A 170 17.11 -5.64 -8.66
C GLY A 170 16.45 -6.14 -7.38
N LEU A 171 17.20 -6.26 -6.29
CA LEU A 171 16.66 -6.65 -4.98
C LEU A 171 15.68 -5.61 -4.43
N LEU A 172 16.00 -4.32 -4.51
CA LEU A 172 15.10 -3.24 -4.09
C LEU A 172 13.85 -3.21 -4.96
N ALA A 173 13.99 -3.35 -6.29
CA ALA A 173 12.86 -3.36 -7.20
C ALA A 173 11.90 -4.53 -6.89
N MET A 174 12.43 -5.74 -6.71
CA MET A 174 11.63 -6.89 -6.30
C MET A 174 10.96 -6.67 -4.93
N ASN A 175 11.65 -6.05 -3.97
CA ASN A 175 11.08 -5.73 -2.67
C ASN A 175 9.89 -4.74 -2.79
N THR A 176 10.01 -3.72 -3.62
CA THR A 176 8.95 -2.75 -3.90
C THR A 176 7.71 -3.43 -4.49
N TRP A 177 7.87 -4.21 -5.55
CA TRP A 177 6.72 -4.85 -6.19
C TRP A 177 6.08 -5.95 -5.33
N PHE A 178 6.87 -6.61 -4.49
CA PHE A 178 6.35 -7.52 -3.48
C PHE A 178 5.45 -6.78 -2.48
N TRP A 179 5.94 -5.71 -1.85
CA TRP A 179 5.15 -4.95 -0.88
C TRP A 179 3.94 -4.26 -1.51
N SER A 180 4.06 -3.80 -2.76
CA SER A 180 2.92 -3.28 -3.53
C SER A 180 1.84 -4.35 -3.73
N ALA A 181 2.22 -5.57 -4.16
CA ALA A 181 1.26 -6.66 -4.30
C ALA A 181 0.59 -7.03 -2.96
N VAL A 182 1.35 -7.06 -1.86
CA VAL A 182 0.82 -7.33 -0.53
C VAL A 182 -0.14 -6.21 -0.08
N PHE A 183 0.23 -4.95 -0.25
CA PHE A 183 -0.60 -3.79 0.10
C PHE A 183 -1.93 -3.78 -0.66
N HIS A 184 -1.89 -3.93 -1.99
CA HIS A 184 -3.12 -3.98 -2.81
C HIS A 184 -3.97 -5.23 -2.53
N SER A 185 -3.37 -6.29 -1.98
CA SER A 185 -4.13 -7.46 -1.53
C SER A 185 -4.87 -7.18 -0.23
N ARG A 186 -4.15 -6.59 0.74
CA ARG A 186 -4.64 -6.28 2.07
C ARG A 186 -4.00 -4.99 2.56
N ASP A 187 -4.85 -3.99 2.60
CA ASP A 187 -4.52 -2.62 2.96
C ASP A 187 -4.70 -2.44 4.47
N VAL A 188 -3.57 -2.44 5.17
CA VAL A 188 -3.48 -2.15 6.62
C VAL A 188 -2.29 -1.21 6.84
N ASP A 189 -2.31 -0.44 7.92
CA ASP A 189 -1.26 0.57 8.20
C ASP A 189 0.17 0.03 8.06
N PHE A 190 0.39 -1.24 8.40
CA PHE A 190 1.69 -1.89 8.26
C PHE A 190 2.07 -2.12 6.80
N THR A 191 1.18 -2.65 5.96
CA THR A 191 1.47 -2.93 4.55
C THR A 191 1.57 -1.64 3.74
N GLU A 192 0.77 -0.63 4.08
CA GLU A 192 0.85 0.72 3.51
C GLU A 192 2.22 1.35 3.75
N LYS A 193 2.69 1.36 5.00
CA LYS A 193 4.00 1.92 5.35
C LYS A 193 5.14 1.22 4.63
N LEU A 194 5.06 -0.10 4.48
CA LEU A 194 6.10 -0.88 3.80
C LEU A 194 6.10 -0.67 2.28
N ASP A 195 4.92 -0.57 1.66
CA ASP A 195 4.82 -0.22 0.25
C ASP A 195 5.46 1.15 -0.02
N TYR A 196 5.05 2.19 0.70
CA TYR A 196 5.64 3.52 0.55
C TYR A 196 7.13 3.56 0.85
N SER A 197 7.57 2.93 1.95
CA SER A 197 9.00 2.92 2.32
C SER A 197 9.84 2.22 1.26
N SER A 198 9.36 1.10 0.73
CA SER A 198 10.06 0.35 -0.32
C SER A 198 10.09 1.11 -1.64
N ALA A 199 9.02 1.81 -2.01
CA ALA A 199 8.97 2.67 -3.20
C ALA A 199 9.95 3.84 -3.09
N VAL A 200 10.00 4.52 -1.93
CA VAL A 200 10.95 5.61 -1.67
C VAL A 200 12.39 5.09 -1.72
N ALA A 201 12.67 3.93 -1.13
CA ALA A 201 14.00 3.32 -1.18
C ALA A 201 14.44 3.02 -2.62
N LEU A 202 13.57 2.45 -3.44
CA LEU A 202 13.87 2.18 -4.86
C LEU A 202 14.11 3.47 -5.65
N LEU A 203 13.26 4.49 -5.48
CA LEU A 203 13.42 5.78 -6.16
C LEU A 203 14.72 6.48 -5.75
N GLY A 204 14.99 6.54 -4.45
CA GLY A 204 16.24 7.10 -3.93
C GLY A 204 17.47 6.36 -4.44
N TYR A 205 17.42 5.03 -4.48
CA TYR A 205 18.50 4.23 -5.05
C TYR A 205 18.66 4.43 -6.56
N SER A 206 17.56 4.57 -7.29
CA SER A 206 17.57 4.88 -8.72
C SER A 206 18.26 6.21 -9.01
N LEU A 207 18.03 7.22 -8.17
CA LEU A 207 18.73 8.50 -8.25
C LEU A 207 20.23 8.35 -8.00
N ILE A 208 20.62 7.57 -6.99
CA ILE A 208 22.04 7.28 -6.72
C ILE A 208 22.69 6.59 -7.92
N VAL A 209 22.04 5.56 -8.48
CA VAL A 209 22.54 4.86 -9.68
C VAL A 209 22.68 5.81 -10.86
N ALA A 210 21.70 6.71 -11.09
CA ALA A 210 21.77 7.70 -12.16
C ALA A 210 22.96 8.64 -11.98
N ILE A 211 23.14 9.21 -10.78
CA ILE A 211 24.28 10.10 -10.46
C ILE A 211 25.60 9.36 -10.69
N MET A 212 25.75 8.16 -10.14
CA MET A 212 26.97 7.38 -10.35
C MET A 212 27.21 7.17 -11.84
N ARG A 213 26.22 6.62 -12.58
CA ARG A 213 26.36 6.30 -14.00
C ARG A 213 26.68 7.50 -14.89
N THR A 214 26.25 8.71 -14.52
CA THR A 214 26.51 9.93 -15.28
C THR A 214 27.87 10.55 -14.95
N PHE A 215 28.32 10.48 -13.69
CA PHE A 215 29.52 11.22 -13.24
C PHE A 215 30.78 10.36 -13.07
N SER A 216 30.68 9.03 -13.08
CA SER A 216 31.86 8.14 -13.02
C SER A 216 32.40 7.77 -14.41
N GLY A 217 32.58 8.79 -15.25
CA GLY A 217 33.29 8.73 -16.53
C GLY A 217 34.80 8.78 -16.36
#